data_AF-A0A060CAE8-F1
#
_entry.id   AF-A0A060CAE8-F1
#
_cell.length_a   1.000
_cell.length_b   1.000
_cell.length_c   1.000
_cell.angle_alpha   90.00
_cell.angle_beta   90.00
_cell.angle_gamma   90.00
#
_symmetry.space_group_name_H-M   'P 1'
#
loop_
_entity.id
_entity.type
_entity.pdbx_description
1 polymer ?
#
loop_
_entity_poly.entity_id
_entity_poly.type
_entity_poly.pdbx_seq_one_letter_code
_entity_poly.pdbx_strand_id
1 'polypeptide(L)'
;KRLPNLPFHDNIGRWAAGAGWIGATMNYRLAPDHMWPSGGEDIARAVAWLKAEVSAYGGNPRRIVLMGHSAGATHVATYLARPQEQPASGPGVMGAVLVSGIYDPAAGAPNAYQLA
;
A
#
# COMPACT_ATOMS: atom_id res chain seq x y z
N LYS A 1 0.07 8.17 9.24
CA LYS A 1 0.42 9.12 10.34
C LYS A 1 -0.72 10.12 10.47
N ARG A 2 -1.50 10.04 11.55
CA ARG A 2 -2.63 10.96 11.77
C ARG A 2 -2.12 12.26 12.41
N LEU A 3 -2.29 13.37 11.70
CA LEU A 3 -2.67 14.61 12.38
C LEU A 3 -4.21 14.58 12.49
N PRO A 4 -4.82 15.00 13.61
CA PRO A 4 -6.26 15.13 13.68
C PRO A 4 -6.75 15.97 12.50
N ASN A 5 -7.67 15.42 11.71
CA ASN A 5 -8.37 16.06 10.59
C ASN A 5 -7.52 16.41 9.34
N LEU A 6 -6.29 15.91 9.22
CA LEU A 6 -5.49 16.05 7.99
C LEU A 6 -4.75 14.75 7.66
N PRO A 7 -5.17 14.01 6.63
CA PRO A 7 -4.39 12.90 6.13
C PRO A 7 -3.09 13.44 5.55
N PHE A 8 -1.97 13.06 6.17
CA PHE A 8 -0.62 13.52 5.83
C PHE A 8 -0.25 13.34 4.34
N HIS A 9 -0.92 12.43 3.62
CA HIS A 9 -0.67 12.13 2.21
C HIS A 9 -1.79 12.59 1.26
N ASP A 10 -2.73 13.42 1.69
CA ASP A 10 -3.82 13.91 0.83
C ASP A 10 -3.35 14.71 -0.38
N ASN A 11 -2.21 15.38 -0.25
CA ASN A 11 -1.57 16.08 -1.35
C ASN A 11 -1.28 15.14 -2.54
N ILE A 12 -0.99 13.86 -2.29
CA ILE A 12 -0.77 12.86 -3.34
C ILE A 12 -2.07 12.52 -4.07
N GLY A 13 -3.16 12.32 -3.32
CA GLY A 13 -4.49 12.10 -3.91
C GLY A 13 -4.93 13.29 -4.76
N ARG A 14 -4.71 14.52 -4.26
CA ARG A 14 -5.00 15.75 -4.99
C ARG A 14 -4.14 15.92 -6.25
N TRP A 15 -2.84 15.61 -6.17
CA TRP A 15 -1.95 15.61 -7.33
C TRP A 15 -2.41 14.62 -8.40
N ALA A 16 -2.76 13.38 -8.02
CA ALA A 16 -3.26 12.38 -8.94
C ALA A 16 -4.55 12.84 -9.65
N ALA A 17 -5.51 13.39 -8.89
CA ALA A 17 -6.74 13.95 -9.45
C ALA A 17 -6.46 15.11 -10.43
N GLY A 18 -5.53 16.01 -10.09
CA GLY A 18 -5.11 17.10 -10.97
C GLY A 18 -4.41 16.63 -12.25
N ALA A 19 -3.81 15.43 -12.23
CA ALA A 19 -3.21 14.78 -13.39
C ALA A 19 -4.21 13.93 -14.21
N GLY A 20 -5.50 13.94 -13.86
CA GLY A 20 -6.54 13.17 -14.55
C GLY A 20 -6.63 11.70 -14.13
N TRP A 21 -6.09 11.35 -12.95
CA TRP A 21 -6.12 10.00 -12.39
C TRP A 21 -7.10 9.91 -11.22
N ILE A 22 -7.48 8.69 -10.83
CA ILE A 22 -8.15 8.46 -9.55
C ILE A 22 -7.10 8.41 -8.45
N GLY A 23 -7.13 9.36 -7.52
CA GLY A 23 -6.31 9.35 -6.32
C GLY A 23 -6.98 8.56 -5.19
N ALA A 24 -6.43 7.41 -4.83
CA ALA A 24 -6.91 6.60 -3.71
C ALA A 24 -5.87 6.57 -2.58
N THR A 25 -6.12 7.30 -1.50
CA THR A 25 -5.30 7.25 -0.28
C THR A 25 -5.98 6.33 0.73
N MET A 26 -5.20 5.44 1.36
CA MET A 26 -5.74 4.45 2.30
C MET A 26 -5.10 4.55 3.68
N ASN A 27 -5.87 4.15 4.69
CA ASN A 27 -5.32 3.79 6.00
C ASN A 27 -5.15 2.27 6.08
N TYR A 28 -4.32 1.83 7.00
CA TYR A 28 -4.06 0.43 7.30
C TYR A 28 -3.96 0.23 8.82
N ARG A 29 -4.13 -1.02 9.24
CA ARG A 29 -3.95 -1.49 10.61
C ARG A 29 -2.52 -1.20 11.09
N LEU A 30 -2.37 -0.71 12.31
CA LEU A 30 -1.08 -0.25 12.85
C LEU A 30 -0.51 -1.23 13.89
N ALA A 31 0.81 -1.36 13.90
CA ALA A 31 1.55 -1.98 14.99
C ALA A 31 1.47 -1.11 16.27
N PRO A 32 1.55 -1.72 17.46
CA PRO A 32 1.80 -3.14 17.72
C PRO A 32 0.56 -4.05 17.63
N ASP A 33 -0.66 -3.49 17.61
CA ASP A 33 -1.91 -4.28 17.64
C ASP A 33 -2.07 -5.20 16.43
N HIS A 34 -1.48 -4.80 15.30
CA HIS A 34 -1.45 -5.58 14.08
C HIS A 34 -0.03 -5.62 13.51
N MET A 35 0.68 -6.70 13.81
CA MET A 35 2.06 -6.92 13.37
C MET A 35 2.14 -7.39 11.91
N TRP A 36 3.35 -7.54 11.38
CA TRP A 36 3.57 -8.14 10.07
C TRP A 36 2.91 -9.54 9.99
N PRO A 37 2.22 -9.89 8.88
CA PRO A 37 2.17 -9.20 7.59
C PRO A 37 0.95 -8.28 7.38
N SER A 38 0.25 -7.84 8.43
CA SER A 38 -1.06 -7.18 8.35
C SER A 38 -1.16 -6.02 7.35
N GLY A 39 -0.13 -5.17 7.22
CA GLY A 39 -0.13 -4.08 6.25
C GLY A 39 -0.13 -4.55 4.79
N GLY A 40 0.52 -5.67 4.46
CA GLY A 40 0.46 -6.28 3.13
C GLY A 40 -0.92 -6.88 2.82
N GLU A 41 -1.56 -7.49 3.83
CA GLU A 41 -2.95 -7.98 3.73
C GLU A 41 -3.93 -6.81 3.49
N ASP A 42 -3.68 -5.66 4.11
CA ASP A 42 -4.50 -4.46 3.92
C ASP A 42 -4.38 -3.92 2.49
N ILE A 43 -3.18 -3.97 1.89
CA ILE A 43 -2.97 -3.66 0.47
C ILE A 43 -3.77 -4.62 -0.41
N ALA A 44 -3.76 -5.93 -0.11
CA ALA A 44 -4.54 -6.91 -0.85
C ALA A 44 -6.04 -6.59 -0.82
N ARG A 45 -6.57 -6.24 0.35
CA ARG A 45 -7.99 -5.83 0.50
C ARG A 45 -8.29 -4.52 -0.24
N ALA A 46 -7.38 -3.55 -0.22
CA ALA A 46 -7.54 -2.30 -0.97
C ALA A 46 -7.55 -2.53 -2.48
N VAL A 47 -6.66 -3.39 -3.01
CA VAL A 47 -6.64 -3.77 -4.43
C VAL A 47 -7.93 -4.49 -4.81
N ALA A 48 -8.41 -5.43 -3.99
CA ALA A 48 -9.66 -6.13 -4.23
C ALA A 48 -10.86 -5.17 -4.27
N TRP A 49 -10.92 -4.22 -3.32
CA TRP A 49 -11.96 -3.19 -3.29
C TRP A 49 -11.90 -2.27 -4.52
N LEU A 50 -10.72 -1.77 -4.88
CA LEU A 50 -10.56 -0.94 -6.09
C LEU A 50 -10.97 -1.68 -7.36
N LYS A 51 -10.64 -2.96 -7.49
CA LYS A 51 -11.08 -3.76 -8.64
C LYS A 51 -12.59 -3.89 -8.74
N ALA A 52 -13.29 -3.96 -7.61
CA ALA A 52 -14.75 -4.04 -7.58
C ALA A 52 -15.41 -2.67 -7.83
N GLU A 53 -14.88 -1.61 -7.22
CA GLU A 53 -15.61 -0.35 -7.08
C GLU A 53 -15.13 0.78 -7.99
N VAL A 54 -13.85 0.79 -8.43
CA VAL A 54 -13.25 1.99 -9.05
C VAL A 54 -13.94 2.42 -10.35
N SER A 55 -14.59 1.49 -11.06
CA SER A 55 -15.38 1.78 -12.25
C SER A 55 -16.53 2.76 -11.97
N ALA A 56 -17.15 2.68 -10.79
CA ALA A 56 -18.21 3.61 -10.37
C ALA A 56 -17.70 5.05 -10.20
N TYR A 57 -16.38 5.22 -10.04
CA TYR A 57 -15.71 6.51 -9.92
C TYR A 57 -15.04 6.95 -11.24
N GLY A 58 -15.29 6.24 -12.35
CA GLY A 58 -14.68 6.53 -13.65
C GLY A 58 -13.25 6.00 -13.84
N GLY A 59 -12.73 5.21 -12.89
CA GLY A 59 -11.44 4.54 -13.03
C GLY A 59 -11.52 3.23 -13.81
N ASN A 60 -10.37 2.74 -14.28
CA ASN A 60 -10.26 1.44 -14.94
C ASN A 60 -9.67 0.40 -13.97
N PRO A 61 -10.40 -0.68 -13.60
CA PRO A 61 -9.94 -1.67 -12.63
C PRO A 61 -8.72 -2.49 -13.11
N ARG A 62 -8.36 -2.39 -14.39
CA ARG A 62 -7.13 -2.98 -14.95
C ARG A 62 -5.93 -2.04 -14.93
N ARG A 63 -6.11 -0.78 -14.50
CA ARG A 63 -5.07 0.26 -14.47
C ARG A 63 -4.80 0.78 -13.06
N ILE A 64 -4.46 -0.14 -12.17
CA ILE A 64 -4.12 0.17 -10.77
C ILE A 64 -2.60 0.21 -10.62
N VAL A 65 -2.06 1.27 -10.02
CA VAL A 65 -0.65 1.39 -9.63
C VAL A 65 -0.60 1.62 -8.12
N LEU A 66 0.25 0.86 -7.43
CA LEU A 66 0.47 1.06 -6.00
C LEU A 66 1.60 2.06 -5.77
N MET A 67 1.46 2.92 -4.76
CA MET A 67 2.54 3.80 -4.31
C MET A 67 2.65 3.70 -2.80
N GLY A 68 3.88 3.53 -2.30
CA GLY A 68 4.16 3.55 -0.88
C GLY A 68 5.38 4.40 -0.56
N HIS A 69 5.40 5.00 0.63
CA HIS A 69 6.56 5.71 1.18
C HIS A 69 6.97 5.09 2.52
N SER A 70 8.28 4.84 2.70
CA SER A 70 8.83 4.26 3.93
C SER A 70 8.11 2.96 4.31
N ALA A 71 7.51 2.86 5.50
CA ALA A 71 6.72 1.71 5.92
C ALA A 71 5.59 1.34 4.91
N GLY A 72 4.98 2.31 4.24
CA GLY A 72 3.98 2.06 3.20
C GLY A 72 4.58 1.36 1.97
N ALA A 73 5.83 1.69 1.58
CA ALA A 73 6.53 0.99 0.52
C ALA A 73 6.85 -0.46 0.92
N THR A 74 7.19 -0.70 2.18
CA THR A 74 7.35 -2.05 2.73
C THR A 74 6.05 -2.86 2.68
N HIS A 75 4.89 -2.25 2.96
CA HIS A 75 3.59 -2.94 2.83
C HIS A 75 3.26 -3.31 1.37
N VAL A 76 3.52 -2.39 0.42
CA VAL A 76 3.37 -2.69 -1.02
C VAL A 76 4.30 -3.82 -1.44
N ALA A 77 5.58 -3.78 -1.03
CA ALA A 77 6.53 -4.85 -1.31
C ALA A 77 6.11 -6.18 -0.67
N THR A 78 5.60 -6.16 0.57
CA THR A 78 5.07 -7.35 1.26
C THR A 78 3.92 -7.98 0.48
N TYR A 79 2.98 -7.18 -0.04
CA TYR A 79 1.90 -7.68 -0.90
C TYR A 79 2.44 -8.32 -2.19
N LEU A 80 3.34 -7.63 -2.90
CA LEU A 80 3.89 -8.12 -4.16
C LEU A 80 4.72 -9.40 -3.99
N ALA A 81 5.43 -9.54 -2.87
CA ALA A 81 6.27 -10.69 -2.57
C ALA A 81 5.51 -11.88 -1.96
N ARG A 82 4.20 -11.75 -1.67
CA ARG A 82 3.37 -12.80 -1.07
C ARG A 82 2.21 -13.21 -1.98
N PRO A 83 2.42 -14.16 -2.91
CA PRO A 83 1.38 -14.65 -3.81
C PRO A 83 0.13 -15.19 -3.11
N GLN A 84 0.24 -15.61 -1.84
CA GLN A 84 -0.89 -16.10 -1.05
C GLN A 84 -1.92 -15.00 -0.75
N GLU A 85 -1.50 -13.73 -0.77
CA GLU A 85 -2.39 -12.57 -0.61
C GLU A 85 -2.99 -12.12 -1.96
N GLN A 86 -2.64 -12.77 -3.07
CA GLN A 86 -3.00 -12.37 -4.43
C GLN A 86 -4.02 -13.33 -5.05
N PRO A 87 -4.89 -12.84 -5.97
CA PRO A 87 -5.65 -13.73 -6.83
C PRO A 87 -4.75 -14.66 -7.65
N ALA A 88 -5.31 -15.79 -8.12
CA ALA A 88 -4.59 -16.72 -8.99
C ALA A 88 -4.06 -16.09 -10.29
N SER A 89 -4.66 -14.98 -10.73
CA SER A 89 -4.21 -14.19 -11.89
C SER A 89 -3.05 -13.22 -11.59
N GLY A 90 -2.48 -13.28 -10.39
CA GLY A 90 -1.37 -12.43 -9.94
C GLY A 90 -1.84 -11.18 -9.17
N PRO A 91 -0.93 -10.19 -8.97
CA PRO A 91 -1.13 -9.10 -8.02
C PRO A 91 -2.19 -8.09 -8.48
N GLY A 92 -2.73 -8.20 -9.69
CA GLY A 92 -3.85 -7.37 -10.08
C GLY A 92 -3.56 -5.87 -10.21
N VAL A 93 -2.30 -5.49 -10.31
CA VAL A 93 -1.82 -4.11 -10.47
C VAL A 93 -0.84 -4.05 -11.64
N MET A 94 -0.77 -2.91 -12.32
CA MET A 94 0.13 -2.68 -13.47
C MET A 94 1.57 -2.38 -13.05
N GLY A 95 1.78 -1.94 -11.81
CA GLY A 95 3.10 -1.58 -11.31
C GLY A 95 3.03 -1.03 -9.89
N ALA A 96 4.21 -0.74 -9.35
CA ALA A 96 4.38 -0.15 -8.04
C ALA A 96 5.51 0.88 -8.00
N VAL A 97 5.30 1.93 -7.20
CA VAL A 97 6.29 2.97 -6.90
C VAL A 97 6.68 2.84 -5.42
N LEU A 98 7.92 2.44 -5.17
CA LEU A 98 8.43 2.12 -3.83
C LEU A 98 9.41 3.19 -3.37
N VAL A 99 8.92 4.18 -2.61
CA VAL A 99 9.72 5.33 -2.19
C VAL A 99 10.37 5.05 -0.83
N SER A 100 11.69 4.87 -0.82
CA SER A 100 12.51 4.73 0.39
C SER A 100 11.99 3.69 1.39
N GLY A 101 11.53 2.54 0.89
CA GLY A 101 11.06 1.43 1.71
C GLY A 101 12.18 0.57 2.27
N ILE A 102 11.82 -0.29 3.23
CA ILE A 102 12.67 -1.34 3.79
C ILE A 102 12.21 -2.66 3.15
N TYR A 103 13.10 -3.34 2.43
CA TYR A 103 12.76 -4.55 1.68
C TYR A 103 13.48 -5.80 2.20
N ASP A 104 14.60 -5.60 2.89
CA ASP A 104 15.35 -6.65 3.56
C ASP A 104 15.59 -6.24 5.03
N PRO A 105 14.63 -6.55 5.93
CA PRO A 105 14.80 -6.26 7.34
C PRO A 105 15.88 -7.15 7.99
N ALA A 106 16.27 -8.27 7.36
CA ALA A 106 17.30 -9.17 7.87
C ALA A 106 18.73 -8.62 7.61
N ALA A 107 18.91 -7.81 6.57
CA ALA A 107 20.15 -7.08 6.32
C ALA A 107 20.38 -5.86 7.25
N GLY A 108 19.38 -5.52 8.07
CA GLY A 108 19.50 -4.44 9.05
C GLY A 108 20.42 -4.82 10.20
N ALA A 109 21.34 -3.91 10.59
CA ALA A 109 22.14 -4.09 11.78
C ALA A 109 21.25 -4.29 13.02
N PRO A 110 21.62 -5.18 13.95
CA PRO A 110 20.94 -5.37 15.21
C PRO A 110 20.66 -4.04 15.92
N ASN A 111 19.40 -3.81 16.28
CA ASN A 111 19.01 -2.65 17.07
C ASN A 111 18.01 -3.05 18.15
N ALA A 112 17.84 -2.21 19.15
CA ALA A 112 17.01 -2.48 20.33
C ALA A 112 15.51 -2.74 20.02
N TYR A 113 15.08 -2.55 18.77
CA TYR A 113 13.71 -2.79 18.31
C TYR A 113 13.56 -4.07 17.46
N GLN A 114 14.65 -4.76 17.12
CA GLN A 114 14.56 -6.13 16.60
C GLN A 114 14.26 -7.05 17.79
N LEU A 115 12.96 -7.26 18.05
CA LEU A 115 12.50 -8.25 19.02
C LEU A 115 12.91 -9.64 18.52
N ALA A 116 13.58 -10.40 19.39
CA ALA A 116 14.02 -11.76 19.15
C ALA A 116 12.86 -12.72 18.83
#